data_AF-A0A535AFV4-F1
#
_entry.id   AF-A0A535AFV4-F1
#
_cell.length_a   1.000
_cell.length_b   1.000
_cell.length_c   1.000
_cell.angle_alpha   90.00
_cell.angle_beta   90.00
_cell.angle_gamma   90.00
#
_symmetry.space_group_name_H-M   'P 1'
#
loop_
_entity.id
_entity.type
_entity.pdbx_description
1 polymer ?
#
loop_
_entity_poly.entity_id
_entity_poly.type
_entity_poly.pdbx_seq_one_letter_code
_entity_poly.pdbx_strand_id
1 'polypeptide(L)'
;TGTFHWSALAVSVPVGFLVAAILHGNEWRDISEDARAGARTFSVRAGREAAHWLYISLVVGAYLALTVAVVVGLLPTWSLLAMLSLPLLVRQIRSAEFGASGQQRAIAMIDLQTAQLHAAFGYLMVVGLLVAALAAR
;
A
#
# COMPACT_ATOMS: atom_id res chain seq x y z
N THR A 1 -18.06 9.73 -23.38
CA THR A 1 -17.43 9.27 -22.12
C THR A 1 -16.56 8.02 -22.32
N GLY A 2 -15.83 7.90 -23.45
CA GLY A 2 -15.09 6.68 -23.82
C GLY A 2 -13.58 6.89 -24.02
N THR A 3 -12.97 7.90 -23.38
CA THR A 3 -11.54 8.19 -23.50
C THR A 3 -10.75 7.50 -22.39
N PHE A 4 -9.71 6.75 -22.76
CA PHE A 4 -8.80 6.10 -21.82
C PHE A 4 -7.65 7.04 -21.47
N HIS A 5 -7.52 7.37 -20.17
CA HIS A 5 -6.46 8.25 -19.68
C HIS A 5 -5.41 7.44 -18.93
N TRP A 6 -4.23 7.28 -19.53
CA TRP A 6 -3.09 6.57 -18.93
C TRP A 6 -2.66 7.17 -17.58
N SER A 7 -2.81 8.48 -17.40
CA SER A 7 -2.54 9.16 -16.13
C SER A 7 -3.50 8.74 -15.02
N ALA A 8 -4.79 8.53 -15.32
CA ALA A 8 -5.77 8.05 -14.35
C ALA A 8 -5.45 6.63 -13.88
N LEU A 9 -5.01 5.77 -14.80
CA LEU A 9 -4.49 4.44 -14.44
C LEU A 9 -3.22 4.56 -13.59
N ALA A 10 -2.29 5.43 -13.94
CA ALA A 10 -1.05 5.61 -13.19
C ALA A 10 -1.28 6.07 -11.74
N VAL A 11 -2.27 6.93 -11.48
CA VAL A 11 -2.67 7.33 -10.12
C VAL A 11 -3.29 6.15 -9.35
N SER A 12 -4.09 5.31 -10.01
CA SER A 12 -4.84 4.26 -9.33
C SER A 12 -3.98 3.07 -8.91
N VAL A 13 -2.88 2.76 -9.60
CA VAL A 13 -1.98 1.64 -9.27
C VAL A 13 -1.38 1.73 -7.86
N PRO A 14 -0.67 2.80 -7.45
CA PRO A 14 -0.08 2.88 -6.12
C PRO A 14 -1.15 2.91 -5.02
N VAL A 15 -2.30 3.54 -5.29
CA VAL A 15 -3.48 3.52 -4.40
C VAL A 15 -4.03 2.11 -4.24
N GLY A 16 -4.20 1.38 -5.35
CA GLY A 16 -4.69 0.01 -5.38
C GLY A 16 -3.77 -0.95 -4.63
N PHE A 17 -2.45 -0.78 -4.75
CA PHE A 17 -1.50 -1.55 -3.95
C PHE A 17 -1.66 -1.34 -2.45
N LEU A 18 -1.85 -0.10 -2.00
CA LEU A 18 -2.09 0.19 -0.57
C LEU A 18 -3.44 -0.34 -0.10
N VAL A 19 -4.49 -0.25 -0.92
CA VAL A 19 -5.80 -0.85 -0.60
C VAL A 19 -5.71 -2.37 -0.48
N ALA A 20 -5.03 -3.01 -1.43
CA ALA A 20 -4.76 -4.45 -1.38
C ALA A 20 -3.94 -4.81 -0.14
N ALA A 21 -2.96 -3.99 0.27
CA ALA A 21 -2.18 -4.20 1.48
C ALA A 21 -3.04 -4.10 2.76
N ILE A 22 -4.06 -3.22 2.80
CA ILE A 22 -4.99 -3.13 3.93
C ILE A 22 -5.77 -4.44 4.06
N LEU A 23 -6.39 -4.90 2.97
CA LEU A 23 -7.19 -6.12 2.95
C LEU A 23 -6.33 -7.35 3.29
N HIS A 24 -5.18 -7.47 2.63
CA HIS A 24 -4.26 -8.57 2.85
C HIS A 24 -3.64 -8.56 4.26
N GLY A 25 -3.37 -7.38 4.81
CA GLY A 25 -2.92 -7.23 6.20
C GLY A 25 -3.97 -7.72 7.20
N ASN A 26 -5.26 -7.48 6.93
CA ASN A 26 -6.37 -7.98 7.74
C ASN A 26 -6.44 -9.53 7.68
N GLU A 27 -6.42 -10.11 6.48
CA GLU A 27 -6.39 -11.57 6.29
C GLU A 27 -5.15 -12.23 6.95
N TRP A 28 -3.99 -11.58 6.87
CA TRP A 28 -2.76 -12.11 7.44
C TRP A 28 -2.75 -12.09 8.98
N ARG A 29 -3.26 -11.00 9.58
CA ARG A 29 -3.44 -10.88 11.02
C ARG A 29 -4.32 -12.00 11.58
N ASP A 30 -5.40 -12.31 10.87
CA ASP A 30 -6.45 -13.24 11.34
C ASP A 30 -6.27 -14.67 10.85
N ILE A 31 -5.15 -14.97 10.17
CA ILE A 31 -4.86 -16.27 9.54
C ILE A 31 -5.20 -17.50 10.40
N SER A 32 -4.96 -17.45 11.71
CA SER A 32 -5.20 -18.59 12.61
C SER A 32 -6.67 -18.75 12.97
N GLU A 33 -7.43 -17.66 13.03
CA GLU A 33 -8.87 -17.66 13.28
C GLU A 33 -9.62 -18.03 12.01
N ASP A 34 -9.23 -17.44 10.88
CA ASP A 34 -9.73 -17.74 9.54
C ASP A 34 -9.56 -19.22 9.17
N ALA A 35 -8.40 -19.80 9.45
CA ALA A 35 -8.15 -21.22 9.23
C ALA A 35 -9.08 -22.11 10.08
N ARG A 36 -9.34 -21.73 11.35
CA ARG A 36 -10.27 -22.45 12.24
C ARG A 36 -11.72 -22.33 11.78
N ALA A 37 -12.09 -21.19 11.19
CA ALA A 37 -13.40 -20.95 10.60
C ALA A 37 -13.59 -21.60 9.21
N GLY A 38 -12.55 -22.24 8.65
CA GLY A 38 -12.61 -22.89 7.33
C GLY A 38 -12.52 -21.92 6.16
N ALA A 39 -12.05 -20.69 6.39
CA ALA A 39 -11.82 -19.71 5.33
C ALA A 39 -10.72 -20.19 4.36
N ARG A 40 -10.78 -19.70 3.11
CA ARG A 40 -9.84 -20.08 2.03
C ARG A 40 -9.12 -18.85 1.46
N THR A 41 -8.78 -17.89 2.32
CA THR A 41 -8.03 -16.68 1.97
C THR A 41 -6.62 -17.04 1.48
N PHE A 42 -5.95 -16.11 0.78
CA PHE A 42 -4.59 -16.34 0.32
C PHE A 42 -3.67 -16.63 1.50
N SER A 43 -3.78 -15.85 2.57
CA SER A 43 -2.99 -16.03 3.80
C SER A 43 -3.14 -17.43 4.39
N VAL A 44 -4.36 -17.96 4.50
CA VAL A 44 -4.59 -19.32 5.01
C VAL A 44 -3.99 -20.39 4.08
N ARG A 45 -4.10 -20.23 2.76
CA ARG A 45 -3.66 -21.24 1.79
C ARG A 45 -2.14 -21.25 1.56
N ALA A 46 -1.53 -20.08 1.50
CA ALA A 46 -0.12 -19.91 1.19
C ALA A 46 0.77 -19.91 2.45
N GLY A 47 0.19 -19.68 3.62
CA GLY A 47 0.88 -19.66 4.90
C GLY A 47 1.47 -18.30 5.27
N ARG A 48 1.97 -18.21 6.50
CA ARG A 48 2.40 -16.94 7.14
C ARG A 48 3.55 -16.25 6.42
N GLU A 49 4.50 -17.02 5.89
CA GLU A 49 5.68 -16.48 5.20
C GLU A 49 5.30 -15.84 3.86
N ALA A 50 4.51 -16.54 3.04
CA ALA A 50 4.02 -15.98 1.78
C ALA A 50 3.11 -14.78 2.01
N ALA A 51 2.27 -14.81 3.06
CA ALA A 51 1.43 -13.68 3.43
C ALA A 51 2.26 -12.47 3.85
N HIS A 52 3.34 -12.66 4.62
CA HIS A 52 4.28 -11.61 4.97
C HIS A 52 4.90 -10.97 3.71
N TRP A 53 5.49 -11.77 2.82
CA TRP A 53 6.16 -11.26 1.64
C TRP A 53 5.20 -10.57 0.65
N LEU A 54 3.96 -11.06 0.53
CA LEU A 54 2.93 -10.39 -0.26
C LEU A 54 2.60 -9.01 0.34
N TYR A 55 2.43 -8.93 1.66
CA TYR A 55 2.19 -7.65 2.33
C TYR A 55 3.32 -6.64 2.06
N ILE A 56 4.58 -7.05 2.27
CA ILE A 56 5.76 -6.21 2.00
C ILE A 56 5.79 -5.77 0.54
N SER A 57 5.55 -6.69 -0.39
CA SER A 57 5.55 -6.41 -1.84
C SER A 57 4.49 -5.39 -2.22
N LEU A 58 3.30 -5.43 -1.61
CA LEU A 58 2.23 -4.47 -1.87
C LEU A 58 2.59 -3.08 -1.33
N VAL A 59 3.05 -2.97 -0.08
CA VAL A 59 3.36 -1.66 0.50
C VAL A 59 4.58 -1.01 -0.17
N VAL A 60 5.61 -1.77 -0.51
CA VAL A 60 6.79 -1.27 -1.25
C VAL A 60 6.42 -1.00 -2.71
N GLY A 61 5.63 -1.89 -3.32
CA GLY A 61 5.15 -1.78 -4.70
C GLY A 61 4.37 -0.49 -4.95
N ALA A 62 3.62 0.01 -3.97
CA ALA A 62 2.95 1.31 -4.06
C ALA A 62 3.94 2.47 -4.29
N TYR A 63 5.05 2.50 -3.56
CA TYR A 63 6.05 3.55 -3.70
C TYR A 63 6.81 3.41 -5.01
N LEU A 64 7.20 2.18 -5.38
CA LEU A 64 7.84 1.91 -6.66
C LEU A 64 6.95 2.29 -7.85
N ALA A 65 5.65 1.97 -7.80
CA ALA A 65 4.70 2.31 -8.84
C ALA A 65 4.58 3.83 -9.04
N LEU A 66 4.50 4.59 -7.95
CA LEU A 66 4.49 6.06 -8.03
C LEU A 66 5.81 6.59 -8.61
N THR A 67 6.95 6.11 -8.14
CA THR A 67 8.26 6.52 -8.66
C THR A 67 8.38 6.23 -10.15
N VAL A 68 8.02 5.02 -10.59
CA VAL A 68 8.03 4.64 -12.02
C VAL A 68 7.11 5.55 -12.81
N ALA A 69 5.88 5.77 -12.36
CA ALA A 69 4.91 6.64 -13.04
C ALA A 69 5.44 8.07 -13.24
N VAL A 70 6.19 8.61 -12.28
CA VAL A 70 6.84 9.92 -12.42
C VAL A 70 8.03 9.87 -13.38
N VAL A 71 8.90 8.85 -13.26
CA VAL A 71 10.09 8.69 -14.13
C VAL A 71 9.70 8.54 -15.60
N VAL A 72 8.61 7.83 -15.90
CA VAL A 72 8.13 7.66 -17.28
C VAL A 72 7.22 8.81 -17.76
N GLY A 73 7.04 9.86 -16.95
CA GLY A 73 6.26 11.04 -17.32
C GLY A 73 4.74 10.87 -17.31
N LEU A 74 4.21 9.81 -16.70
CA LEU A 74 2.76 9.61 -16.55
C LEU A 74 2.16 10.48 -15.44
N LEU A 75 2.95 10.83 -14.44
CA LEU A 75 2.58 11.73 -13.34
C LEU A 75 3.60 12.87 -13.18
N PRO A 76 3.16 14.06 -12.75
CA PRO A 76 4.08 15.18 -12.54
C PRO A 76 5.02 14.91 -11.36
N THR A 77 6.22 15.50 -11.38
CA THR A 77 7.24 15.33 -10.33
C THR A 77 6.72 15.68 -8.94
N TRP A 78 5.82 16.67 -8.83
CA TRP A 78 5.19 17.05 -7.56
C TRP A 78 4.37 15.92 -6.91
N SER A 79 3.90 14.92 -7.66
CA SER A 79 3.25 13.73 -7.07
C SER A 79 4.17 12.94 -6.12
N LEU A 80 5.49 13.10 -6.23
CA LEU A 80 6.47 12.54 -5.29
C LEU A 80 6.37 13.15 -3.88
N LEU A 81 5.56 14.19 -3.65
CA LEU A 81 5.24 14.63 -2.27
C LEU A 81 4.69 13.48 -1.41
N ALA A 82 4.05 12.46 -2.02
CA ALA A 82 3.62 11.27 -1.31
C ALA A 82 4.76 10.49 -0.65
N MET A 83 6.01 10.64 -1.11
CA MET A 83 7.21 10.05 -0.48
C MET A 83 7.42 10.57 0.94
N LEU A 84 6.84 11.71 1.34
CA LEU A 84 6.88 12.19 2.72
C LEU A 84 6.15 11.25 3.71
N SER A 85 5.34 10.31 3.21
CA SER A 85 4.74 9.24 4.02
C SER A 85 5.67 8.04 4.29
N LEU A 86 6.90 8.04 3.75
CA LEU A 86 7.90 6.97 3.96
C LEU A 86 8.13 6.56 5.43
N PRO A 87 8.16 7.48 6.42
CA PRO A 87 8.30 7.07 7.82
C PRO A 87 7.19 6.13 8.29
N LEU A 88 5.96 6.29 7.77
CA LEU A 88 4.84 5.38 8.04
C LEU A 88 5.05 4.02 7.37
N LEU A 89 5.58 3.98 6.14
CA LEU A 89 5.95 2.74 5.46
C LEU A 89 6.99 1.96 6.26
N VAL A 90 8.06 2.62 6.71
CA VAL A 90 9.12 1.98 7.51
C VAL A 90 8.55 1.38 8.79
N ARG A 91 7.59 2.07 9.43
CA ARG A 91 6.87 1.53 10.59
C ARG A 91 6.08 0.27 10.22
N GLN A 92 5.40 0.23 9.07
CA GLN A 92 4.67 -0.96 8.63
C GLN A 92 5.59 -2.15 8.35
N ILE A 93 6.69 -1.92 7.63
CA ILE A 93 7.67 -2.96 7.34
C ILE A 93 8.19 -3.54 8.65
N ARG A 94 8.59 -2.69 9.60
CA ARG A 94 9.05 -3.14 10.92
C ARG A 94 8.00 -3.95 11.68
N SER A 95 6.74 -3.52 11.71
CA SER A 95 5.65 -4.28 12.32
C SER A 95 5.45 -5.64 11.65
N ALA A 96 5.54 -5.69 10.32
CA ALA A 96 5.43 -6.92 9.55
C ALA A 96 6.60 -7.89 9.83
N GLU A 97 7.84 -7.42 9.91
CA GLU A 97 8.99 -8.25 10.28
C GLU A 97 8.81 -8.89 11.66
N PHE A 98 8.35 -8.12 12.66
CA PHE A 98 8.06 -8.67 13.99
C PHE A 98 6.91 -9.68 13.96
N GLY A 99 5.87 -9.43 13.15
CA GLY A 99 4.76 -10.38 12.95
C GLY A 99 5.22 -11.71 12.33
N ALA A 100 6.12 -11.63 11.35
CA ALA A 100 6.72 -12.80 10.70
C ALA A 100 7.61 -13.59 11.65
N SER A 101 8.34 -12.91 12.56
CA SER A 101 9.16 -13.55 13.59
C SER A 101 8.35 -14.15 14.75
N GLY A 102 7.02 -14.25 14.64
CA GLY A 102 6.13 -14.85 15.63
C GLY A 102 5.52 -13.88 16.64
N GLN A 103 5.83 -12.58 16.60
CA GLN A 103 5.22 -11.59 17.49
C GLN A 103 3.88 -11.11 16.93
N GLN A 104 2.84 -11.95 17.00
CA GLN A 104 1.52 -11.64 16.41
C GLN A 104 0.93 -10.29 16.86
N ARG A 105 1.23 -9.86 18.09
CA ARG A 105 0.78 -8.55 18.61
C ARG A 105 1.29 -7.36 17.78
N ALA A 106 2.44 -7.49 17.11
CA ALA A 106 2.99 -6.45 16.25
C ALA A 106 2.10 -6.14 15.04
N ILE A 107 1.30 -7.12 14.59
CA ILE A 107 0.42 -6.97 13.42
C ILE A 107 -1.07 -6.87 13.80
N ALA A 108 -1.39 -6.73 15.09
CA ALA A 108 -2.77 -6.68 15.58
C ALA A 108 -3.61 -5.53 14.98
N MET A 109 -2.94 -4.43 14.59
CA MET A 109 -3.55 -3.25 14.00
C MET A 109 -2.96 -2.93 12.61
N ILE A 110 -2.35 -3.92 11.94
CA ILE A 110 -1.59 -3.68 10.70
C ILE A 110 -2.46 -3.11 9.59
N ASP A 111 -3.71 -3.56 9.48
CA ASP A 111 -4.72 -3.08 8.54
C ASP A 111 -5.07 -1.60 8.79
N LEU A 112 -5.38 -1.22 10.04
CA LEU A 112 -5.65 0.18 10.40
C LEU A 112 -4.43 1.07 10.16
N GLN A 113 -3.24 0.61 10.57
CA GLN A 113 -2.01 1.34 10.38
C GLN A 113 -1.69 1.50 8.88
N THR A 114 -1.99 0.50 8.06
CA THR A 114 -1.86 0.58 6.59
C THR A 114 -2.89 1.53 5.99
N ALA A 115 -4.11 1.59 6.53
CA ALA A 115 -5.13 2.55 6.12
C ALA A 115 -4.71 4.00 6.43
N GLN A 116 -4.04 4.24 7.57
CA GLN A 116 -3.44 5.54 7.88
C GLN A 116 -2.31 5.90 6.90
N LEU A 117 -1.46 4.92 6.56
CA LEU A 117 -0.44 5.11 5.52
C LEU A 117 -1.08 5.45 4.17
N HIS A 118 -2.11 4.71 3.76
CA HIS A 118 -2.87 4.96 2.54
C HIS A 118 -3.46 6.38 2.50
N ALA A 119 -4.09 6.81 3.60
CA ALA A 119 -4.67 8.15 3.69
C ALA A 119 -3.59 9.25 3.59
N ALA A 120 -2.47 9.11 4.31
CA ALA A 120 -1.36 10.07 4.24
C ALA A 120 -0.75 10.13 2.84
N PHE A 121 -0.46 8.97 2.25
CA PHE A 121 0.07 8.85 0.89
C PHE A 121 -0.87 9.49 -0.13
N GLY A 122 -2.16 9.15 -0.10
CA GLY A 122 -3.17 9.66 -1.02
C GLY A 122 -3.36 11.17 -0.90
N TYR A 123 -3.45 11.68 0.33
CA TYR A 123 -3.56 13.12 0.59
C TYR A 123 -2.36 13.90 0.01
N LEU A 124 -1.13 13.46 0.31
CA LEU A 124 0.08 14.08 -0.20
C LEU A 124 0.19 14.01 -1.73
N MET A 125 -0.22 12.89 -2.34
CA MET A 125 -0.26 12.74 -3.79
C MET A 125 -1.25 13.73 -4.43
N VAL A 126 -2.46 13.89 -3.84
CA VAL A 126 -3.45 14.88 -4.30
C VAL A 126 -2.91 16.29 -4.19
N VAL A 127 -2.26 16.65 -3.07
CA VAL A 127 -1.59 17.95 -2.92
C VAL A 127 -0.54 18.15 -4.01
N GLY A 128 0.28 17.14 -4.29
CA GLY A 128 1.28 17.19 -5.37
C GLY A 128 0.66 17.41 -6.75
N LEU A 129 -0.44 16.74 -7.06
CA LEU A 129 -1.16 16.93 -8.32
C LEU A 129 -1.76 18.34 -8.42
N LEU A 130 -2.31 18.88 -7.33
CA LEU A 130 -2.82 20.25 -7.29
C LEU A 130 -1.72 21.29 -7.48
N VAL A 131 -0.57 21.13 -6.81
CA VAL A 131 0.59 22.01 -6.98
C VAL A 131 1.07 22.00 -8.43
N ALA A 132 1.19 20.82 -9.06
CA ALA A 132 1.56 20.71 -10.47
C ALA A 132 0.55 21.42 -11.38
N ALA A 133 -0.74 21.23 -11.14
CA ALA A 133 -1.80 21.85 -11.93
C ALA A 133 -1.84 23.38 -11.81
N LEU A 134 -1.49 23.93 -10.63
CA LEU A 134 -1.41 25.37 -10.40
C LEU A 134 -0.13 25.98 -10.98
N ALA A 135 1.00 25.26 -10.92
CA ALA A 135 2.28 25.72 -11.47
C ALA A 135 2.36 25.65 -13.00
N ALA A 136 1.48 24.88 -13.64
CA ALA A 136 1.36 24.77 -15.10
C ALA A 136 0.44 25.84 -15.73
N ARG A 137 -0.15 26.72 -14.91
CA ARG A 137 -0.93 27.89 -15.36
C ARG A 137 -0.04 29.10 -15.50
#